data_AF-A0A6A5SQX1-F1
#
_entry.id   AF-A0A6A5SQX1-F1
#
_cell.length_a   1.000
_cell.length_b   1.000
_cell.length_c   1.000
_cell.angle_alpha   90.00
_cell.angle_beta   90.00
_cell.angle_gamma   90.00
#
_symmetry.space_group_name_H-M   'P 1'
#
loop_
_entity.id
_entity.type
_entity.pdbx_description
1 polymer ?
#
loop_
_entity_poly.entity_id
_entity_poly.type
_entity_poly.pdbx_seq_one_letter_code
_entity_poly.pdbx_strand_id
1 'polypeptide(L)'
;MTLAIETSCDDTSVAVVEKGIQHGRTVGQLHFHKKVTSDNSEYQGVHPLVSLQSHQENLALLITEAIDHLPLQDEHLASRTSNSRVGETMTRRLPDFISVTRGPGMRSNLFTGLDTAKGLAVAWQKPLVGVHHMQAHALTPRMVSALESYNTSDAPAGPSSPNTVFTQDSTVDHTPDFPFMSVLASGGHTLIIHSASLTDHRVLGTTTDIACGECLDKVARVVLPAEVLQSTKSTMYGALLEAFALPDKSQGRHSPGHDASPSAPVSELPVHTAQTYLDTYGPQYNWYRVSTNQEDAMRKSMTKWGWALNRPLTKSSGGTKINSLEMSFSGITTMAERIIRHGMDPDTKKLHRNERAAADISIEERKDLARETMRAAFEHVASRVVLGLQSLHHVTTAKPAVVIAGGVAANLLASTLCAHGYSDVELHFPPPKFCTDNAAMIGWAGLEMFEAGYTDPLSIRAIRKWPLSELLHPPRDG
;
A
#
# COMPACT_ATOMS: atom_id res chain seq x y z
N MET A 1 -2.94 16.19 16.70
CA MET A 1 -3.29 14.77 16.92
C MET A 1 -4.72 14.49 16.44
N THR A 2 -4.97 13.33 15.85
CA THR A 2 -6.31 12.90 15.39
C THR A 2 -6.61 11.46 15.81
N LEU A 3 -7.89 11.17 16.05
CA LEU A 3 -8.42 9.81 16.04
C LEU A 3 -8.98 9.54 14.64
N ALA A 4 -8.50 8.48 14.02
CA ALA A 4 -8.79 8.13 12.64
C ALA A 4 -9.60 6.83 12.55
N ILE A 5 -10.55 6.78 11.61
CA ILE A 5 -11.44 5.64 11.37
C ILE A 5 -11.40 5.24 9.89
N GLU A 6 -11.16 3.96 9.61
CA GLU A 6 -11.20 3.36 8.27
C GLU A 6 -12.20 2.20 8.25
N THR A 7 -13.23 2.30 7.39
CA THR A 7 -14.32 1.32 7.23
C THR A 7 -14.83 1.24 5.79
N SER A 8 -13.97 1.47 4.79
CA SER A 8 -14.40 1.52 3.37
C SER A 8 -14.58 0.14 2.73
N CYS A 9 -13.81 -0.86 3.17
CA CYS A 9 -13.76 -2.22 2.61
C CYS A 9 -14.12 -3.28 3.67
N ASP A 10 -13.20 -4.18 4.02
CA ASP A 10 -13.38 -5.34 4.91
C ASP A 10 -12.54 -5.29 6.19
N ASP A 11 -11.63 -4.33 6.28
CA ASP A 11 -10.87 -4.01 7.49
C ASP A 11 -11.59 -2.92 8.30
N THR A 12 -11.92 -3.23 9.55
CA THR A 12 -12.30 -2.22 10.55
C THR A 12 -11.03 -1.73 11.23
N SER A 13 -10.63 -0.47 11.05
CA SER A 13 -9.40 0.04 11.65
C SER A 13 -9.62 1.36 12.38
N VAL A 14 -8.89 1.52 13.48
CA VAL A 14 -8.83 2.74 14.29
C VAL A 14 -7.37 3.04 14.61
N ALA A 15 -6.99 4.31 14.52
CA ALA A 15 -5.67 4.78 14.88
C ALA A 15 -5.73 6.12 15.62
N VAL A 16 -4.73 6.37 16.47
CA VAL A 16 -4.46 7.68 17.05
C VAL A 16 -3.10 8.12 16.54
N VAL A 17 -3.11 9.15 15.70
CA VAL A 17 -1.91 9.67 15.02
C VAL A 17 -1.64 11.09 15.48
N GLU A 18 -0.41 11.35 15.88
CA GLU A 18 0.07 12.69 16.19
C GLU A 18 1.19 13.08 15.25
N LYS A 19 1.17 14.35 14.82
CA LYS A 19 2.21 14.96 13.99
C LYS A 19 2.77 16.13 14.78
N GLY A 20 4.09 16.28 14.71
CA GLY A 20 4.83 17.35 15.38
C GLY A 20 6.10 17.70 14.61
N ILE A 21 6.89 18.59 15.21
CA ILE A 21 8.21 18.97 14.69
C ILE A 21 9.25 18.70 15.78
N GLN A 22 10.35 18.07 15.38
CA GLN A 22 11.49 17.81 16.24
C GLN A 22 12.77 18.10 15.47
N HIS A 23 13.65 18.93 16.04
CA HIS A 23 14.88 19.39 15.37
C HIS A 23 14.66 19.95 13.95
N GLY A 24 13.53 20.63 13.71
CA GLY A 24 13.18 21.19 12.40
C GLY A 24 12.65 20.17 11.38
N ARG A 25 12.49 18.89 11.76
CA ARG A 25 11.93 17.83 10.92
C ARG A 25 10.51 17.49 11.33
N THR A 26 9.70 17.09 10.36
CA THR A 26 8.37 16.54 10.65
C THR A 26 8.52 15.16 11.30
N VAL A 27 7.88 14.97 12.44
CA VAL A 27 7.81 13.68 13.13
C VAL A 27 6.36 13.24 13.28
N GLY A 28 6.14 11.93 13.22
CA GLY A 28 4.85 11.30 13.44
C GLY A 28 4.95 10.31 14.60
N GLN A 29 3.93 10.27 15.44
CA GLN A 29 3.77 9.28 16.50
C GLN A 29 2.45 8.52 16.34
N LEU A 30 2.50 7.20 16.48
CA LEU A 30 1.34 6.32 16.42
C LEU A 30 1.02 5.81 17.83
N HIS A 31 0.18 6.54 18.56
CA HIS A 31 -0.21 6.20 19.94
C HIS A 31 -1.06 4.92 20.01
N PHE A 32 -1.87 4.70 18.99
CA PHE A 32 -2.68 3.50 18.85
C PHE A 32 -2.86 3.16 17.38
N HIS A 33 -2.84 1.87 17.04
CA HIS A 33 -3.26 1.38 15.74
C HIS A 33 -3.65 -0.09 15.84
N LYS A 34 -4.90 -0.38 15.52
CA LYS A 34 -5.41 -1.74 15.47
C LYS A 34 -6.38 -1.88 14.30
N LYS A 35 -6.44 -3.09 13.76
CA LYS A 35 -7.41 -3.45 12.73
C LYS A 35 -7.98 -4.84 12.95
N VAL A 36 -9.21 -5.04 12.52
CA VAL A 36 -9.93 -6.32 12.50
C VAL A 36 -10.44 -6.56 11.10
N THR A 37 -9.92 -7.60 10.45
CA THR A 37 -10.35 -8.03 9.11
C THR A 37 -11.56 -8.95 9.22
N SER A 38 -12.63 -8.65 8.47
CA SER A 38 -13.81 -9.51 8.41
C SER A 38 -13.50 -10.87 7.77
N ASP A 39 -14.03 -11.97 8.33
CA ASP A 39 -13.84 -13.31 7.78
C ASP A 39 -14.78 -13.54 6.59
N ASN A 40 -14.22 -13.46 5.38
CA ASN A 40 -14.94 -13.68 4.13
C ASN A 40 -14.61 -15.03 3.48
N SER A 41 -14.05 -15.98 4.22
CA SER A 41 -13.55 -17.25 3.69
C SER A 41 -14.60 -18.05 2.91
N GLU A 42 -15.86 -18.05 3.38
CA GLU A 42 -17.00 -18.72 2.72
C GLU A 42 -17.29 -18.17 1.31
N TYR A 43 -17.07 -16.87 1.11
CA TYR A 43 -17.40 -16.16 -0.14
C TYR A 43 -16.22 -16.09 -1.11
N GLN A 44 -15.02 -16.55 -0.70
CA GLN A 44 -13.79 -16.51 -1.50
C GLN A 44 -13.43 -15.11 -2.03
N GLY A 45 -13.88 -14.06 -1.33
CA GLY A 45 -13.71 -12.65 -1.68
C GLY A 45 -14.53 -11.76 -0.76
N VAL A 46 -14.26 -10.45 -0.75
CA VAL A 46 -14.93 -9.50 0.15
C VAL A 46 -16.44 -9.51 -0.06
N HIS A 47 -17.19 -9.85 0.99
CA HIS A 47 -18.65 -9.88 0.97
C HIS A 47 -19.23 -8.67 1.73
N PRO A 48 -19.97 -7.76 1.06
CA PRO A 48 -20.37 -6.48 1.66
C PRO A 48 -21.11 -6.58 2.99
N LEU A 49 -22.01 -7.56 3.14
CA LEU A 49 -22.81 -7.70 4.36
C LEU A 49 -21.99 -8.24 5.54
N VAL A 50 -21.02 -9.11 5.27
CA VAL A 50 -20.14 -9.68 6.31
C VAL A 50 -19.19 -8.60 6.81
N SER A 51 -18.62 -7.82 5.89
CA SER A 51 -17.81 -6.65 6.24
C SER A 51 -18.60 -5.60 7.02
N LEU A 52 -19.84 -5.30 6.62
CA LEU A 52 -20.72 -4.38 7.36
C LEU A 52 -20.96 -4.86 8.80
N GLN A 53 -21.32 -6.13 8.98
CA GLN A 53 -21.54 -6.72 10.31
C GLN A 53 -20.27 -6.61 11.17
N SER A 54 -19.11 -6.94 10.60
CA SER A 54 -17.83 -6.81 11.28
C SER A 54 -17.55 -5.37 11.72
N HIS A 55 -17.79 -4.37 10.87
CA HIS A 55 -17.63 -2.96 11.25
C HIS A 55 -18.54 -2.58 12.41
N GLN A 56 -19.82 -2.99 12.39
CA GLN A 56 -20.79 -2.69 13.44
C GLN A 56 -20.42 -3.32 14.79
N GLU A 57 -19.88 -4.54 14.78
CA GLU A 57 -19.48 -5.27 15.98
C GLU A 57 -18.17 -4.75 16.58
N ASN A 58 -17.21 -4.34 15.74
CA ASN A 58 -15.84 -4.10 16.19
C ASN A 58 -15.48 -2.62 16.37
N LEU A 59 -16.09 -1.70 15.60
CA LEU A 59 -15.63 -0.30 15.56
C LEU A 59 -15.66 0.38 16.94
N ALA A 60 -16.76 0.23 17.68
CA ALA A 60 -16.89 0.86 19.00
C ALA A 60 -15.90 0.29 20.03
N LEU A 61 -15.61 -1.01 19.95
CA LEU A 61 -14.62 -1.68 20.81
C LEU A 61 -13.21 -1.15 20.53
N LEU A 62 -12.84 -1.03 19.26
CA LEU A 62 -11.56 -0.46 18.83
C LEU A 62 -11.41 1.01 19.24
N ILE A 63 -12.48 1.81 19.16
CA ILE A 63 -12.48 3.20 19.63
C ILE A 63 -12.28 3.26 21.15
N THR A 64 -12.91 2.34 21.90
CA THR A 64 -12.76 2.27 23.36
C THR A 64 -11.30 1.99 23.73
N GLU A 65 -10.69 0.98 23.09
CA GLU A 65 -9.26 0.70 23.23
C GLU A 65 -8.39 1.90 22.83
N ALA A 66 -8.72 2.59 21.73
CA ALA A 66 -7.96 3.76 21.27
C ALA A 66 -8.00 4.92 22.28
N ILE A 67 -9.13 5.15 22.95
CA ILE A 67 -9.28 6.19 23.98
C ILE A 67 -8.35 5.91 25.17
N ASP A 68 -8.15 4.64 25.53
CA ASP A 68 -7.22 4.23 26.59
C ASP A 68 -5.73 4.45 26.25
N HIS A 69 -5.44 4.78 25.01
CA HIS A 69 -4.09 5.08 24.52
C HIS A 69 -3.90 6.58 24.20
N LEU A 70 -4.90 7.43 24.46
CA LEU A 70 -4.71 8.87 24.33
C LEU A 70 -3.69 9.37 25.37
N PRO A 71 -2.77 10.27 24.98
CA PRO A 71 -1.73 10.80 25.87
C PRO A 71 -2.35 11.53 27.07
N LEU A 72 -1.64 11.54 28.19
CA LEU A 72 -2.05 12.26 29.40
C LEU A 72 -1.90 13.76 29.20
N GLN A 73 -2.78 14.56 29.83
CA GLN A 73 -2.80 16.00 29.65
C GLN A 73 -1.63 16.72 30.37
N ASP A 74 -1.08 16.13 31.44
CA ASP A 74 -0.04 16.73 32.29
C ASP A 74 1.15 15.77 32.55
N GLU A 75 1.93 15.42 31.51
CA GLU A 75 3.16 14.62 31.71
C GLU A 75 4.23 15.34 32.57
N HIS A 76 4.26 16.69 32.57
CA HIS A 76 5.25 17.47 33.32
C HIS A 76 5.02 17.51 34.85
N LEU A 77 3.81 17.23 35.34
CA LEU A 77 3.55 17.14 36.78
C LEU A 77 3.85 15.73 37.34
N ALA A 78 3.63 14.68 36.54
CA ALA A 78 3.83 13.31 36.98
C ALA A 78 5.30 13.00 37.36
N SER A 79 6.28 13.63 36.69
CA SER A 79 7.71 13.42 36.99
C SER A 79 8.23 14.21 38.20
N ARG A 80 7.46 15.16 38.77
CA ARG A 80 7.93 16.08 39.83
C ARG A 80 7.29 15.83 41.20
N THR A 81 6.30 14.94 41.32
CA THR A 81 5.61 14.69 42.58
C THR A 81 5.67 13.22 42.97
N SER A 82 6.74 12.81 43.65
CA SER A 82 6.75 11.57 44.45
C SER A 82 5.86 11.65 45.70
N ASN A 83 4.86 12.55 45.71
CA ASN A 83 4.02 12.88 46.89
C ASN A 83 2.63 13.44 46.52
N SER A 84 2.04 13.08 45.37
CA SER A 84 0.68 13.50 45.04
C SER A 84 -0.40 12.54 45.56
N ARG A 85 -1.47 13.17 46.05
CA ARG A 85 -2.56 12.61 46.83
C ARG A 85 -3.38 11.58 46.03
N VAL A 86 -3.85 10.54 46.73
CA VAL A 86 -4.86 9.60 46.24
C VAL A 86 -6.12 10.37 45.86
N GLY A 87 -6.39 10.54 44.56
CA GLY A 87 -7.67 11.09 44.06
C GLY A 87 -7.64 11.98 42.82
N GLU A 88 -6.48 12.40 42.29
CA GLU A 88 -6.46 13.16 41.02
C GLU A 88 -6.74 12.24 39.84
N THR A 89 -7.91 12.41 39.22
CA THR A 89 -8.27 11.69 37.99
C THR A 89 -7.44 12.27 36.85
N MET A 90 -6.43 11.54 36.41
CA MET A 90 -5.62 11.92 35.25
C MET A 90 -6.52 12.07 34.02
N THR A 91 -6.63 13.27 33.48
CA THR A 91 -7.40 13.52 32.25
C THR A 91 -6.53 13.24 31.04
N ARG A 92 -7.11 12.59 30.02
CA ARG A 92 -6.45 12.34 28.74
C ARG A 92 -6.64 13.53 27.82
N ARG A 93 -5.61 13.86 27.04
CA ARG A 93 -5.70 14.86 25.98
C ARG A 93 -6.57 14.29 24.85
N LEU A 94 -7.73 14.91 24.64
CA LEU A 94 -8.59 14.57 23.52
C LEU A 94 -7.93 14.91 22.17
N PRO A 95 -8.26 14.20 21.08
CA PRO A 95 -7.84 14.56 19.74
C PRO A 95 -8.23 16.00 19.38
N ASP A 96 -7.43 16.64 18.52
CA ASP A 96 -7.72 18.00 18.04
C ASP A 96 -8.86 18.00 17.02
N PHE A 97 -9.04 16.89 16.29
CA PHE A 97 -10.11 16.63 15.32
C PHE A 97 -10.25 15.12 15.05
N ILE A 98 -11.34 14.72 14.40
CA ILE A 98 -11.60 13.33 14.00
C ILE A 98 -11.39 13.18 12.49
N SER A 99 -10.61 12.19 12.07
CA SER A 99 -10.43 11.82 10.67
C SER A 99 -11.25 10.58 10.36
N VAL A 100 -11.92 10.54 9.22
CA VAL A 100 -12.68 9.36 8.81
C VAL A 100 -12.71 9.20 7.30
N THR A 101 -12.63 7.96 6.82
CA THR A 101 -12.79 7.67 5.40
C THR A 101 -14.19 8.04 4.94
N ARG A 102 -14.29 9.04 4.07
CA ARG A 102 -15.56 9.47 3.46
C ARG A 102 -15.85 8.74 2.15
N GLY A 103 -14.82 8.28 1.45
CA GLY A 103 -14.92 7.47 0.24
C GLY A 103 -13.63 7.46 -0.59
N PRO A 104 -13.60 6.77 -1.74
CA PRO A 104 -14.61 5.82 -2.22
C PRO A 104 -14.70 4.58 -1.33
N GLY A 105 -15.73 3.74 -1.54
CA GLY A 105 -15.92 2.51 -0.77
C GLY A 105 -17.34 1.97 -0.78
N MET A 106 -17.57 0.87 -0.05
CA MET A 106 -18.91 0.31 0.12
C MET A 106 -19.77 1.26 0.97
N ARG A 107 -20.87 1.75 0.40
CA ARG A 107 -21.66 2.84 0.99
C ARG A 107 -22.11 2.56 2.43
N SER A 108 -22.61 1.35 2.69
CA SER A 108 -23.08 0.96 4.02
C SER A 108 -21.95 0.91 5.05
N ASN A 109 -20.78 0.41 4.64
CA ASN A 109 -19.60 0.29 5.49
C ASN A 109 -19.04 1.68 5.84
N LEU A 110 -19.01 2.58 4.84
CA LEU A 110 -18.62 3.98 5.05
C LEU A 110 -19.56 4.70 6.02
N PHE A 111 -20.87 4.41 6.02
CA PHE A 111 -21.80 5.02 6.97
C PHE A 111 -21.48 4.63 8.41
N THR A 112 -21.11 3.38 8.68
CA THR A 112 -20.73 2.93 10.02
C THR A 112 -19.59 3.79 10.58
N GLY A 113 -18.49 3.96 9.84
CA GLY A 113 -17.39 4.81 10.29
C GLY A 113 -17.76 6.30 10.37
N LEU A 114 -18.40 6.83 9.33
CA LEU A 114 -18.71 8.25 9.22
C LEU A 114 -19.69 8.73 10.30
N ASP A 115 -20.74 7.96 10.58
CA ASP A 115 -21.74 8.36 11.58
C ASP A 115 -21.20 8.21 13.01
N THR A 116 -20.36 7.21 13.27
CA THR A 116 -19.59 7.12 14.53
C THR A 116 -18.64 8.31 14.68
N ALA A 117 -17.91 8.69 13.64
CA ALA A 117 -17.00 9.84 13.66
C ALA A 117 -17.74 11.16 13.94
N LYS A 118 -18.92 11.37 13.35
CA LYS A 118 -19.79 12.51 13.67
C LYS A 118 -20.23 12.51 15.12
N GLY A 119 -20.62 11.35 15.65
CA GLY A 119 -20.99 11.20 17.06
C GLY A 119 -19.86 11.63 18.00
N LEU A 120 -18.62 11.18 17.72
CA LEU A 120 -17.42 11.59 18.47
C LEU A 120 -17.15 13.09 18.33
N ALA A 121 -17.20 13.62 17.10
CA ALA A 121 -16.97 15.03 16.81
C ALA A 121 -17.96 15.94 17.57
N VAL A 122 -19.25 15.57 17.60
CA VAL A 122 -20.29 16.27 18.37
C VAL A 122 -20.03 16.16 19.87
N ALA A 123 -19.77 14.95 20.37
CA ALA A 123 -19.59 14.70 21.80
C ALA A 123 -18.36 15.42 22.38
N TRP A 124 -17.25 15.45 21.64
CA TRP A 124 -16.01 16.12 22.05
C TRP A 124 -15.91 17.58 21.57
N GLN A 125 -16.89 18.06 20.82
CA GLN A 125 -16.89 19.40 20.21
C GLN A 125 -15.61 19.66 19.39
N LYS A 126 -15.23 18.68 18.58
CA LYS A 126 -14.03 18.72 17.73
C LYS A 126 -14.41 18.73 16.25
N PRO A 127 -13.58 19.34 15.38
CA PRO A 127 -13.77 19.29 13.94
C PRO A 127 -13.76 17.87 13.39
N LEU A 128 -14.37 17.69 12.22
CA LEU A 128 -14.37 16.46 11.44
C LEU A 128 -13.64 16.70 10.12
N VAL A 129 -12.84 15.72 9.68
CA VAL A 129 -12.20 15.71 8.37
C VAL A 129 -12.56 14.41 7.65
N GLY A 130 -13.27 14.53 6.54
CA GLY A 130 -13.64 13.42 5.66
C GLY A 130 -12.54 13.18 4.63
N VAL A 131 -11.81 12.08 4.81
CA VAL A 131 -10.62 11.75 4.03
C VAL A 131 -10.98 10.91 2.81
N HIS A 132 -10.30 11.18 1.70
CA HIS A 132 -10.38 10.36 0.49
C HIS A 132 -9.46 9.14 0.63
N HIS A 133 -10.01 7.94 0.52
CA HIS A 133 -9.29 6.67 0.73
C HIS A 133 -8.03 6.54 -0.16
N MET A 134 -8.16 6.80 -1.47
CA MET A 134 -6.99 6.73 -2.38
C MET A 134 -5.94 7.83 -2.13
N GLN A 135 -6.35 8.99 -1.60
CA GLN A 135 -5.41 10.05 -1.24
C GLN A 135 -4.58 9.59 -0.04
N ALA A 136 -5.21 8.96 0.95
CA ALA A 136 -4.52 8.40 2.10
C ALA A 136 -3.47 7.36 1.69
N HIS A 137 -3.82 6.43 0.79
CA HIS A 137 -2.85 5.50 0.20
C HIS A 137 -1.68 6.22 -0.49
N ALA A 138 -1.95 7.30 -1.22
CA ALA A 138 -0.90 8.07 -1.89
C ALA A 138 0.04 8.78 -0.90
N LEU A 139 -0.47 9.23 0.26
CA LEU A 139 0.29 9.94 1.30
C LEU A 139 0.94 9.00 2.34
N THR A 140 0.65 7.70 2.32
CA THR A 140 1.29 6.70 3.21
C THR A 140 2.82 6.80 3.30
N PRO A 141 3.59 7.04 2.22
CA PRO A 141 5.05 7.14 2.31
C PRO A 141 5.51 8.35 3.13
N ARG A 142 4.78 9.46 3.03
CA ARG A 142 5.02 10.67 3.83
C ARG A 142 4.78 10.41 5.31
N MET A 143 3.73 9.65 5.63
CA MET A 143 3.48 9.16 6.98
C MET A 143 4.65 8.31 7.49
N VAL A 144 5.09 7.33 6.70
CA VAL A 144 6.18 6.43 7.07
C VAL A 144 7.47 7.19 7.32
N SER A 145 7.83 8.13 6.45
CA SER A 145 9.00 9.00 6.63
C SER A 145 8.95 9.79 7.94
N ALA A 146 7.77 10.31 8.32
CA ALA A 146 7.59 11.00 9.59
C ALA A 146 7.64 10.06 10.81
N LEU A 147 7.06 8.87 10.73
CA LEU A 147 7.12 7.85 11.79
C LEU A 147 8.56 7.35 12.02
N GLU A 148 9.34 7.20 10.95
CA GLU A 148 10.76 6.80 11.03
C GLU A 148 11.62 7.89 11.65
N SER A 149 11.36 9.16 11.29
CA SER A 149 12.06 10.32 11.87
C SER A 149 11.90 10.37 13.39
N TYR A 150 10.72 10.01 13.92
CA TYR A 150 10.47 9.92 15.36
C TYR A 150 11.35 8.83 16.03
N ASN A 151 11.43 7.64 15.44
CA ASN A 151 12.18 6.52 16.03
C ASN A 151 13.71 6.76 16.07
N THR A 152 14.25 7.49 15.08
CA THR A 152 15.70 7.79 15.03
C THR A 152 16.11 8.85 16.07
N SER A 153 15.20 9.75 16.44
CA SER A 153 15.47 10.79 17.44
C SER A 153 15.50 10.32 18.89
N ASP A 154 15.05 9.09 19.18
CA ASP A 154 15.14 8.45 20.50
C ASP A 154 16.47 7.69 20.74
N ALA A 155 17.44 7.76 19.81
CA ALA A 155 18.80 7.31 20.07
C ALA A 155 19.47 8.24 21.11
N PRO A 156 20.20 7.71 22.12
CA PRO A 156 20.67 8.52 23.24
C PRO A 156 21.77 9.50 22.81
N ALA A 157 21.35 10.71 22.42
CA ALA A 157 22.19 11.89 22.62
C ALA A 157 22.28 12.14 24.13
N GLY A 158 23.43 12.63 24.60
CA GLY A 158 23.73 12.84 26.01
C GLY A 158 22.69 13.68 26.79
N PRO A 159 22.87 13.85 28.11
CA PRO A 159 21.82 14.29 29.01
C PRO A 159 21.43 15.76 28.77
N SER A 160 20.43 15.99 27.90
CA SER A 160 19.64 17.22 27.85
C SER A 160 18.36 17.05 27.01
N SER A 161 17.26 16.79 27.72
CA SER A 161 15.86 17.19 27.47
C SER A 161 15.02 16.55 26.34
N PRO A 162 13.86 15.94 26.67
CA PRO A 162 12.80 15.60 25.72
C PRO A 162 11.88 16.81 25.55
N ASN A 163 12.06 17.59 24.48
CA ASN A 163 11.11 18.63 24.11
C ASN A 163 10.79 18.49 22.62
N THR A 164 9.75 17.72 22.31
CA THR A 164 9.04 17.85 21.03
C THR A 164 8.44 19.25 21.00
N VAL A 165 8.92 20.11 20.11
CA VAL A 165 8.45 21.50 20.02
C VAL A 165 7.33 21.56 19.00
N PHE A 166 6.09 21.49 19.47
CA PHE A 166 4.89 21.71 18.67
C PHE A 166 4.80 23.21 18.30
N THR A 167 5.41 23.60 17.18
CA THR A 167 5.34 24.98 16.65
C THR A 167 4.76 24.98 15.24
N GLN A 168 4.14 26.10 14.85
CA GLN A 168 3.36 26.22 13.61
C GLN A 168 4.18 26.59 12.36
N ASP A 169 5.50 26.80 12.48
CA ASP A 169 6.35 27.22 11.37
C ASP A 169 7.61 26.34 11.28
N SER A 170 7.66 25.43 10.30
CA SER A 170 8.93 24.94 9.75
C SER A 170 8.73 24.34 8.36
N THR A 171 9.71 24.56 7.49
CA THR A 171 9.85 23.91 6.18
C THR A 171 9.68 22.39 6.30
N VAL A 172 8.79 21.84 5.49
CA VAL A 172 8.41 20.41 5.51
C VAL A 172 9.62 19.56 5.10
N ASP A 173 10.19 18.79 6.02
CA ASP A 173 11.33 17.88 5.77
C ASP A 173 10.88 16.43 5.97
N HIS A 174 9.90 15.97 5.17
CA HIS A 174 9.52 14.56 5.11
C HIS A 174 9.24 14.14 3.66
N THR A 175 9.68 12.94 3.31
CA THR A 175 9.76 12.49 1.91
C THR A 175 8.66 11.47 1.58
N PRO A 176 8.22 11.37 0.31
CA PRO A 176 8.58 12.23 -0.81
C PRO A 176 7.87 13.59 -0.76
N ASP A 177 8.55 14.62 -1.25
CA ASP A 177 7.93 15.91 -1.52
C ASP A 177 7.08 15.87 -2.79
N PHE A 178 6.14 16.80 -2.88
CA PHE A 178 5.40 17.01 -4.12
C PHE A 178 6.31 17.67 -5.17
N PRO A 179 6.27 17.26 -6.46
CA PRO A 179 5.42 16.19 -7.01
C PRO A 179 6.04 14.79 -6.87
N PHE A 180 5.20 13.77 -6.66
CA PHE A 180 5.62 12.37 -6.65
C PHE A 180 4.63 11.44 -7.36
N MET A 181 5.06 10.20 -7.65
CA MET A 181 4.25 9.19 -8.30
C MET A 181 4.08 7.97 -7.40
N SER A 182 2.84 7.55 -7.18
CA SER A 182 2.53 6.35 -6.40
C SER A 182 2.04 5.22 -7.29
N VAL A 183 2.62 4.04 -7.10
CA VAL A 183 2.14 2.79 -7.69
C VAL A 183 1.39 2.03 -6.60
N LEU A 184 0.07 2.07 -6.67
CA LEU A 184 -0.79 1.33 -5.77
C LEU A 184 -1.16 0.01 -6.42
N ALA A 185 -0.45 -1.06 -6.04
CA ALA A 185 -0.71 -2.43 -6.49
C ALA A 185 -1.15 -3.29 -5.29
N SER A 186 -2.43 -3.25 -4.95
CA SER A 186 -3.04 -4.06 -3.89
C SER A 186 -3.88 -5.20 -4.46
N GLY A 187 -4.53 -5.98 -3.57
CA GLY A 187 -5.50 -7.00 -3.96
C GLY A 187 -6.69 -6.43 -4.74
N GLY A 188 -7.14 -5.21 -4.43
CA GLY A 188 -8.30 -4.57 -5.05
C GLY A 188 -7.99 -3.46 -6.05
N HIS A 189 -6.78 -2.91 -6.04
CA HIS A 189 -6.44 -1.75 -6.86
C HIS A 189 -5.11 -1.94 -7.61
N THR A 190 -5.04 -1.44 -8.84
CA THR A 190 -3.77 -1.27 -9.56
C THR A 190 -3.79 0.05 -10.29
N LEU A 191 -3.19 1.06 -9.67
CA LEU A 191 -3.25 2.46 -10.07
C LEU A 191 -1.86 3.08 -10.11
N ILE A 192 -1.66 3.99 -11.06
CA ILE A 192 -0.53 4.91 -11.09
C ILE A 192 -1.09 6.30 -10.86
N ILE A 193 -0.70 6.92 -9.75
CA ILE A 193 -1.19 8.23 -9.32
C ILE A 193 -0.05 9.22 -9.36
N HIS A 194 -0.25 10.36 -10.02
CA HIS A 194 0.60 11.52 -9.91
C HIS A 194 0.02 12.48 -8.88
N SER A 195 0.80 12.80 -7.86
CA SER A 195 0.44 13.75 -6.80
C SER A 195 1.25 15.02 -7.02
N ALA A 196 0.60 16.08 -7.53
CA ALA A 196 1.26 17.35 -7.80
C ALA A 196 1.26 18.28 -6.58
N SER A 197 0.28 18.14 -5.70
CA SER A 197 0.17 18.81 -4.40
C SER A 197 -0.73 17.98 -3.48
N LEU A 198 -0.96 18.46 -2.25
CA LEU A 198 -1.89 17.84 -1.31
C LEU A 198 -3.32 17.70 -1.86
N THR A 199 -3.72 18.52 -2.82
CA THR A 199 -5.09 18.55 -3.35
C THR A 199 -5.20 18.35 -4.86
N ASP A 200 -4.09 18.33 -5.60
CA ASP A 200 -4.06 17.96 -7.03
C ASP A 200 -3.42 16.59 -7.20
N HIS A 201 -4.29 15.60 -7.39
CA HIS A 201 -3.93 14.22 -7.64
C HIS A 201 -4.61 13.72 -8.92
N ARG A 202 -3.86 13.02 -9.76
CA ARG A 202 -4.35 12.51 -11.05
C ARG A 202 -4.02 11.03 -11.21
N VAL A 203 -5.02 10.23 -11.52
CA VAL A 203 -4.81 8.84 -11.93
C VAL A 203 -4.31 8.84 -13.37
N LEU A 204 -3.05 8.46 -13.56
CA LEU A 204 -2.43 8.33 -14.88
C LEU A 204 -2.80 7.01 -15.56
N GLY A 205 -2.84 5.93 -14.78
CA GLY A 205 -3.12 4.59 -15.28
C GLY A 205 -3.91 3.76 -14.28
N THR A 206 -4.79 2.90 -14.81
CA THR A 206 -5.61 1.96 -14.04
C THR A 206 -5.75 0.64 -14.79
N THR A 207 -6.11 -0.43 -14.09
CA THR A 207 -6.55 -1.68 -14.72
C THR A 207 -7.92 -1.50 -15.40
N THR A 208 -8.13 -2.19 -16.53
CA THR A 208 -9.42 -2.32 -17.22
C THR A 208 -10.16 -3.61 -16.86
N ASP A 209 -9.50 -4.54 -16.17
CA ASP A 209 -10.08 -5.82 -15.76
C ASP A 209 -9.92 -6.08 -14.25
N ILE A 210 -9.00 -6.94 -13.84
CA ILE A 210 -8.73 -7.30 -12.45
C ILE A 210 -7.49 -6.56 -11.95
N ALA A 211 -7.33 -6.44 -10.63
CA ALA A 211 -6.11 -5.90 -10.05
C ALA A 211 -4.93 -6.88 -10.19
N CYS A 212 -3.70 -6.35 -10.15
CA CYS A 212 -2.47 -7.13 -10.14
C CYS A 212 -2.43 -8.09 -8.94
N GLY A 213 -2.80 -7.63 -7.74
CA GLY A 213 -2.87 -8.50 -6.55
C GLY A 213 -3.88 -9.63 -6.72
N GLU A 214 -5.10 -9.32 -7.18
CA GLU A 214 -6.12 -10.33 -7.50
C GLU A 214 -5.64 -11.36 -8.54
N CYS A 215 -4.93 -10.90 -9.58
CA CYS A 215 -4.31 -11.79 -10.57
C CYS A 215 -3.33 -12.77 -9.90
N LEU A 216 -2.45 -12.28 -9.04
CA LEU A 216 -1.49 -13.11 -8.33
C LEU A 216 -2.18 -14.09 -7.37
N ASP A 217 -3.22 -13.65 -6.65
CA ASP A 217 -3.99 -14.51 -5.75
C ASP A 217 -4.71 -15.64 -6.50
N LYS A 218 -5.33 -15.33 -7.65
CA LYS A 218 -5.97 -16.35 -8.51
C LYS A 218 -4.96 -17.35 -9.04
N VAL A 219 -3.80 -16.89 -9.52
CA VAL A 219 -2.75 -17.78 -9.99
C VAL A 219 -2.19 -18.64 -8.84
N ALA A 220 -2.00 -18.06 -7.66
CA ALA A 220 -1.51 -18.76 -6.49
C ALA A 220 -2.40 -19.96 -6.11
N ARG A 221 -3.72 -19.80 -6.15
CA ARG A 221 -4.68 -20.90 -5.90
C ARG A 221 -4.54 -22.09 -6.84
N VAL A 222 -4.02 -21.88 -8.05
CA VAL A 222 -3.88 -22.92 -9.08
C VAL A 222 -2.45 -23.47 -9.14
N VAL A 223 -1.45 -22.63 -8.86
CA VAL A 223 -0.03 -22.98 -8.96
C VAL A 223 0.50 -23.61 -7.67
N LEU A 224 0.04 -23.17 -6.51
CA LEU A 224 0.55 -23.68 -5.23
C LEU A 224 0.05 -25.10 -4.95
N PRO A 225 0.89 -25.97 -4.36
CA PRO A 225 0.44 -27.27 -3.84
C PRO A 225 -0.64 -27.10 -2.76
N ALA A 226 -1.54 -28.09 -2.65
CA ALA A 226 -2.67 -28.05 -1.71
C ALA A 226 -2.20 -27.95 -0.25
N GLU A 227 -1.07 -28.59 0.08
CA GLU A 227 -0.47 -28.61 1.41
C GLU A 227 -0.02 -27.20 1.83
N VAL A 228 0.52 -26.43 0.87
CA VAL A 228 0.96 -25.05 1.10
C VAL A 228 -0.24 -24.14 1.34
N LEU A 229 -1.31 -24.29 0.56
CA LEU A 229 -2.56 -23.52 0.73
C LEU A 229 -3.28 -23.83 2.05
N GLN A 230 -3.26 -25.08 2.52
CA GLN A 230 -3.89 -25.48 3.78
C GLN A 230 -3.10 -25.02 5.03
N SER A 231 -1.79 -24.84 4.89
CA SER A 231 -0.92 -24.42 5.99
C SER A 231 -1.04 -22.94 6.37
N THR A 232 -1.57 -22.10 5.47
CA THR A 232 -1.67 -20.65 5.69
C THR A 232 -2.96 -20.26 6.39
N LYS A 233 -2.86 -19.36 7.37
CA LYS A 233 -4.00 -18.69 8.01
C LYS A 233 -4.39 -17.38 7.31
N SER A 234 -3.66 -16.98 6.29
CA SER A 234 -3.83 -15.72 5.57
C SER A 234 -4.40 -15.96 4.17
N THR A 235 -5.27 -15.05 3.73
CA THR A 235 -5.84 -14.97 2.38
C THR A 235 -4.94 -14.22 1.38
N MET A 236 -3.78 -13.72 1.82
CA MET A 236 -2.79 -13.01 0.99
C MET A 236 -1.95 -13.99 0.14
N TYR A 237 -2.58 -14.68 -0.79
CA TYR A 237 -1.94 -15.76 -1.56
C TYR A 237 -0.82 -15.27 -2.49
N GLY A 238 -0.82 -14.01 -2.92
CA GLY A 238 0.26 -13.42 -3.71
C GLY A 238 1.61 -13.40 -2.96
N ALA A 239 1.62 -13.09 -1.66
CA ALA A 239 2.83 -13.14 -0.85
C ALA A 239 3.34 -14.59 -0.68
N LEU A 240 2.41 -15.54 -0.57
CA LEU A 240 2.73 -16.97 -0.53
C LEU A 240 3.29 -17.46 -1.86
N LEU A 241 2.77 -16.95 -2.98
CA LEU A 241 3.29 -17.23 -4.32
C LEU A 241 4.73 -16.75 -4.48
N GLU A 242 5.04 -15.54 -4.02
CA GLU A 242 6.39 -14.99 -4.00
C GLU A 242 7.33 -15.86 -3.14
N ALA A 243 6.91 -16.18 -1.91
CA ALA A 243 7.69 -17.02 -1.01
C ALA A 243 7.95 -18.43 -1.56
N PHE A 244 6.97 -19.02 -2.25
CA PHE A 244 7.11 -20.33 -2.90
C PHE A 244 8.06 -20.29 -4.10
N ALA A 245 8.01 -19.21 -4.88
CA ALA A 245 8.78 -19.03 -6.11
C ALA A 245 10.26 -18.77 -5.85
N LEU A 246 10.59 -18.06 -4.76
CA LEU A 246 11.96 -17.69 -4.41
C LEU A 246 12.64 -18.78 -3.56
N PRO A 247 13.98 -18.92 -3.63
CA PRO A 247 14.71 -19.84 -2.75
C PRO A 247 14.58 -19.45 -1.26
N ASP A 248 14.69 -20.43 -0.36
CA ASP A 248 14.47 -20.25 1.08
C ASP A 248 15.29 -19.10 1.67
N LYS A 249 14.63 -18.27 2.49
CA LYS A 249 15.21 -17.14 3.25
C LYS A 249 16.25 -17.57 4.30
N SER A 250 16.60 -18.86 4.40
CA SER A 250 17.56 -19.43 5.37
C SER A 250 19.02 -19.02 5.12
N GLN A 251 19.31 -18.29 4.05
CA GLN A 251 20.61 -17.68 3.74
C GLN A 251 20.68 -16.18 4.12
N GLY A 252 19.99 -15.76 5.19
CA GLY A 252 20.23 -14.49 5.91
C GLY A 252 20.12 -13.21 5.07
N ARG A 253 19.08 -13.05 4.25
CA ARG A 253 18.94 -11.89 3.34
C ARG A 253 17.53 -11.30 3.36
N HIS A 254 17.49 -10.00 3.62
CA HIS A 254 16.30 -9.22 3.96
C HIS A 254 15.78 -8.42 2.77
N SER A 255 14.45 -8.35 2.60
CA SER A 255 13.78 -7.44 1.66
C SER A 255 13.51 -6.11 2.37
N PRO A 256 13.70 -4.95 1.72
CA PRO A 256 13.41 -3.66 2.34
C PRO A 256 11.93 -3.60 2.75
N GLY A 257 11.67 -3.21 4.01
CA GLY A 257 10.34 -3.17 4.62
C GLY A 257 9.88 -4.43 5.37
N HIS A 258 10.64 -5.54 5.35
CA HIS A 258 10.31 -6.75 6.13
C HIS A 258 10.98 -6.82 7.51
N ASP A 259 11.95 -5.94 7.80
CA ASP A 259 12.71 -5.94 9.07
C ASP A 259 12.02 -5.26 10.25
N ALA A 260 10.76 -4.85 10.10
CA ALA A 260 9.96 -4.37 11.22
C ALA A 260 9.44 -5.55 12.07
N SER A 261 10.34 -6.23 12.80
CA SER A 261 9.92 -6.89 14.04
C SER A 261 9.31 -5.81 14.94
N PRO A 262 8.18 -6.06 15.66
CA PRO A 262 7.55 -5.04 16.50
C PRO A 262 8.47 -4.49 17.61
N SER A 263 9.66 -5.09 17.81
CA SER A 263 10.64 -4.74 18.82
C SER A 263 12.07 -4.49 18.30
N ALA A 264 12.33 -4.50 16.98
CA ALA A 264 13.66 -4.16 16.45
C ALA A 264 13.75 -2.67 16.13
N PRO A 265 14.85 -1.97 16.48
CA PRO A 265 15.06 -0.58 16.09
C PRO A 265 15.11 -0.53 14.56
N VAL A 266 14.13 0.13 13.96
CA VAL A 266 14.04 0.34 12.51
C VAL A 266 15.17 1.29 12.13
N SER A 267 16.34 0.73 11.81
CA SER A 267 17.44 1.46 11.16
C SER A 267 16.89 2.09 9.89
N GLU A 268 17.17 3.39 9.68
CA GLU A 268 16.82 4.18 8.50
C GLU A 268 16.72 3.28 7.25
N LEU A 269 15.52 3.06 6.71
CA LEU A 269 15.40 2.45 5.39
C LEU A 269 15.99 3.48 4.42
N PRO A 270 17.13 3.21 3.77
CA PRO A 270 17.73 4.20 2.89
C PRO A 270 16.74 4.51 1.77
N VAL A 271 16.53 5.79 1.46
CA VAL A 271 15.89 6.15 0.19
C VAL A 271 16.83 5.64 -0.91
N HIS A 272 16.35 4.69 -1.70
CA HIS A 272 17.15 4.09 -2.76
C HIS A 272 16.78 4.74 -4.09
N THR A 273 17.78 5.20 -4.85
CA THR A 273 17.59 5.35 -6.30
C THR A 273 17.37 3.97 -6.93
N ALA A 274 16.76 3.91 -8.11
CA ALA A 274 16.61 2.66 -8.85
C ALA A 274 17.96 1.92 -9.00
N GLN A 275 19.05 2.63 -9.26
CA GLN A 275 20.38 2.03 -9.36
C GLN A 275 20.89 1.50 -8.01
N THR A 276 20.87 2.32 -6.96
CA THR A 276 21.37 1.89 -5.64
C THR A 276 20.54 0.75 -5.05
N TYR A 277 19.25 0.68 -5.39
CA TYR A 277 18.41 -0.48 -5.06
C TYR A 277 18.93 -1.75 -5.73
N LEU A 278 19.21 -1.71 -7.04
CA LEU A 278 19.70 -2.88 -7.77
C LEU A 278 21.10 -3.30 -7.32
N ASP A 279 21.97 -2.35 -7.00
CA ASP A 279 23.30 -2.67 -6.47
C ASP A 279 23.21 -3.42 -5.14
N THR A 280 22.19 -3.09 -4.32
CA THR A 280 21.97 -3.70 -2.99
C THR A 280 21.20 -5.02 -3.05
N TYR A 281 20.09 -5.06 -3.80
CA TYR A 281 19.10 -6.15 -3.78
C TYR A 281 18.99 -6.91 -5.10
N GLY A 282 19.54 -6.38 -6.20
CA GLY A 282 19.51 -6.94 -7.55
C GLY A 282 19.92 -8.42 -7.66
N PRO A 283 21.04 -8.85 -7.03
CA PRO A 283 21.50 -10.23 -7.14
C PRO A 283 20.50 -11.30 -6.66
N GLN A 284 19.51 -10.92 -5.85
CA GLN A 284 18.49 -11.85 -5.32
C GLN A 284 17.46 -12.27 -6.38
N TYR A 285 17.37 -11.54 -7.50
CA TYR A 285 16.37 -11.73 -8.55
C TYR A 285 16.98 -12.10 -9.91
N ASN A 286 18.18 -12.70 -9.91
CA ASN A 286 18.95 -13.01 -11.13
C ASN A 286 18.37 -14.14 -12.01
N TRP A 287 17.11 -14.52 -11.81
CA TRP A 287 16.41 -15.49 -12.64
C TRP A 287 15.82 -14.86 -13.92
N TYR A 288 15.75 -13.53 -13.99
CA TYR A 288 15.26 -12.80 -15.15
C TYR A 288 16.07 -11.52 -15.40
N ARG A 289 16.23 -11.17 -16.68
CA ARG A 289 16.88 -9.93 -17.11
C ARG A 289 15.89 -9.09 -17.89
N VAL A 290 15.60 -7.89 -17.40
CA VAL A 290 14.69 -6.94 -18.05
C VAL A 290 15.24 -6.54 -19.42
N SER A 291 14.37 -6.54 -20.42
CA SER A 291 14.70 -6.12 -21.79
C SER A 291 15.03 -4.63 -21.84
N THR A 292 16.10 -4.27 -22.55
CA THR A 292 16.57 -2.88 -22.70
C THR A 292 15.97 -2.16 -23.91
N ASN A 293 15.25 -2.86 -24.78
CA ASN A 293 14.59 -2.29 -25.96
C ASN A 293 13.26 -3.01 -26.26
N GLN A 294 12.44 -2.40 -27.11
CA GLN A 294 11.10 -2.91 -27.45
C GLN A 294 11.13 -4.22 -28.24
N GLU A 295 12.12 -4.44 -29.10
CA GLU A 295 12.23 -5.68 -29.88
C GLU A 295 12.52 -6.89 -28.99
N ASP A 296 13.43 -6.72 -28.02
CA ASP A 296 13.74 -7.75 -27.03
C ASP A 296 12.58 -7.97 -26.03
N ALA A 297 11.83 -6.91 -25.71
CA ALA A 297 10.61 -7.02 -24.91
C ALA A 297 9.49 -7.81 -25.62
N MET A 298 9.48 -7.82 -26.96
CA MET A 298 8.54 -8.58 -27.78
C MET A 298 8.99 -10.03 -28.01
N ARG A 299 10.26 -10.36 -27.77
CA ARG A 299 10.75 -11.75 -27.85
C ARG A 299 10.15 -12.57 -26.73
N LYS A 300 9.56 -13.72 -27.07
CA LYS A 300 9.01 -14.67 -26.09
C LYS A 300 10.17 -15.31 -25.32
N SER A 301 10.26 -15.00 -24.03
CA SER A 301 11.13 -15.75 -23.11
C SER A 301 10.52 -17.14 -22.91
N MET A 302 10.92 -18.08 -23.75
CA MET A 302 10.46 -19.47 -23.67
C MET A 302 11.10 -20.15 -22.47
N THR A 303 10.28 -20.76 -21.63
CA THR A 303 10.81 -21.57 -20.53
C THR A 303 11.29 -22.93 -21.04
N LYS A 304 12.05 -23.64 -20.20
CA LYS A 304 12.46 -25.03 -20.46
C LYS A 304 11.29 -26.00 -20.66
N TRP A 305 10.08 -25.59 -20.27
CA TRP A 305 8.84 -26.35 -20.37
C TRP A 305 8.06 -26.10 -21.66
N GLY A 306 8.60 -25.31 -22.59
CA GLY A 306 7.97 -25.07 -23.89
C GLY A 306 6.88 -24.01 -23.91
N TRP A 307 6.56 -23.38 -22.77
CA TRP A 307 5.58 -22.29 -22.68
C TRP A 307 6.23 -20.94 -22.32
N ALA A 308 5.51 -19.86 -22.56
CA ALA A 308 5.90 -18.51 -22.17
C ALA A 308 4.66 -17.70 -21.77
N LEU A 309 4.77 -16.90 -20.71
CA LEU A 309 3.76 -15.92 -20.35
C LEU A 309 4.09 -14.59 -21.04
N ASN A 310 3.29 -14.20 -22.03
CA ASN A 310 3.53 -12.93 -22.71
C ASN A 310 3.11 -11.76 -21.84
N ARG A 311 3.75 -10.61 -22.04
CA ARG A 311 3.29 -9.36 -21.44
C ARG A 311 1.84 -9.08 -21.89
N PRO A 312 0.95 -8.65 -20.99
CA PRO A 312 -0.41 -8.29 -21.38
C PRO A 312 -0.42 -7.16 -22.41
N LEU A 313 -1.29 -7.29 -23.40
CA LEU A 313 -1.51 -6.27 -24.43
C LEU A 313 -2.91 -5.67 -24.22
N THR A 314 -3.00 -4.36 -24.03
CA THR A 314 -4.28 -3.66 -23.99
C THR A 314 -4.80 -3.46 -25.41
N LYS A 315 -6.01 -3.98 -25.68
CA LYS A 315 -6.72 -3.76 -26.95
C LYS A 315 -7.54 -2.48 -26.84
N SER A 316 -7.32 -1.53 -27.75
CA SER A 316 -8.15 -0.32 -27.88
C SER A 316 -8.76 -0.27 -29.29
N SER A 317 -9.84 0.50 -29.47
CA SER A 317 -10.47 0.76 -30.77
C SER A 317 -9.48 1.44 -31.71
N GLY A 318 -8.85 0.64 -32.59
CA GLY A 318 -7.77 1.07 -33.49
C GLY A 318 -6.52 0.19 -33.47
N GLY A 319 -6.47 -0.83 -32.61
CA GLY A 319 -5.38 -1.82 -32.57
C GLY A 319 -4.75 -1.99 -31.18
N THR A 320 -3.65 -2.74 -31.13
CA THR A 320 -2.85 -2.92 -29.90
C THR A 320 -2.02 -1.66 -29.65
N LYS A 321 -2.35 -0.87 -28.61
CA LYS A 321 -1.52 0.27 -28.22
C LYS A 321 -0.56 -0.13 -27.11
N ILE A 322 0.72 -0.27 -27.45
CA ILE A 322 1.81 -0.52 -26.49
C ILE A 322 2.03 0.70 -25.58
N ASN A 323 1.69 1.91 -26.05
CA ASN A 323 1.90 3.18 -25.34
C ASN A 323 0.67 3.64 -24.52
N SER A 324 -0.20 2.71 -24.09
CA SER A 324 -1.33 3.04 -23.21
C SER A 324 -0.95 2.88 -21.73
N LEU A 325 -1.38 3.83 -20.90
CA LEU A 325 -1.29 3.74 -19.44
C LEU A 325 -2.31 2.78 -18.82
N GLU A 326 -3.23 2.24 -19.63
CA GLU A 326 -4.14 1.18 -19.22
C GLU A 326 -3.41 -0.14 -18.97
N MET A 327 -3.89 -0.87 -17.97
CA MET A 327 -3.38 -2.18 -17.57
C MET A 327 -4.47 -3.26 -17.67
N SER A 328 -4.05 -4.52 -17.82
CA SER A 328 -4.93 -5.68 -17.92
C SER A 328 -4.15 -6.91 -17.47
N PHE A 329 -4.75 -7.74 -16.63
CA PHE A 329 -4.10 -8.89 -16.01
C PHE A 329 -4.86 -10.21 -16.18
N SER A 330 -6.14 -10.16 -16.59
CA SER A 330 -6.98 -11.38 -16.73
C SER A 330 -6.37 -12.44 -17.65
N GLY A 331 -5.71 -12.02 -18.73
CA GLY A 331 -5.04 -12.92 -19.67
C GLY A 331 -3.89 -13.73 -19.06
N ILE A 332 -3.22 -13.20 -18.03
CA ILE A 332 -2.17 -13.93 -17.29
C ILE A 332 -2.81 -15.08 -16.53
N THR A 333 -3.90 -14.82 -15.79
CA THR A 333 -4.62 -15.84 -15.02
C THR A 333 -5.08 -16.99 -15.91
N THR A 334 -5.76 -16.67 -17.02
CA THR A 334 -6.25 -17.70 -17.97
C THR A 334 -5.10 -18.52 -18.57
N MET A 335 -3.95 -17.90 -18.88
CA MET A 335 -2.82 -18.64 -19.44
C MET A 335 -2.15 -19.53 -18.39
N ALA A 336 -1.94 -19.03 -17.17
CA ALA A 336 -1.38 -19.82 -16.07
C ALA A 336 -2.25 -21.04 -15.75
N GLU A 337 -3.58 -20.87 -15.71
CA GLU A 337 -4.53 -21.97 -15.54
C GLU A 337 -4.41 -23.02 -16.65
N ARG A 338 -4.32 -22.60 -17.91
CA ARG A 338 -4.16 -23.51 -19.05
C ARG A 338 -2.84 -24.27 -19.02
N ILE A 339 -1.75 -23.60 -18.65
CA ILE A 339 -0.43 -24.22 -18.50
C ILE A 339 -0.48 -25.27 -17.40
N ILE A 340 -1.05 -24.97 -16.22
CA ILE A 340 -1.19 -25.95 -15.13
C ILE A 340 -2.08 -27.12 -15.56
N ARG A 341 -3.24 -26.87 -16.16
CA ARG A 341 -4.20 -27.94 -16.48
C ARG A 341 -3.76 -28.85 -17.61
N HIS A 342 -3.11 -28.32 -18.65
CA HIS A 342 -2.81 -29.10 -19.85
C HIS A 342 -1.32 -29.36 -20.05
N GLY A 343 -0.43 -28.54 -19.51
CA GLY A 343 0.99 -28.57 -19.88
C GLY A 343 1.23 -28.19 -21.35
N MET A 344 2.49 -28.06 -21.72
CA MET A 344 2.88 -27.75 -23.10
C MET A 344 4.00 -28.69 -23.54
N ASP A 345 3.92 -29.14 -24.78
CA ASP A 345 4.98 -29.93 -25.40
C ASP A 345 6.18 -29.01 -25.74
N PRO A 346 7.39 -29.28 -25.19
CA PRO A 346 8.57 -28.45 -25.44
C PRO A 346 9.00 -28.37 -26.90
N ASP A 347 8.79 -29.44 -27.67
CA ASP A 347 9.22 -29.54 -29.07
C ASP A 347 8.18 -28.86 -29.98
N THR A 348 6.91 -29.17 -29.78
CA THR A 348 5.83 -28.66 -30.65
C THR A 348 5.28 -27.30 -30.22
N LYS A 349 5.56 -26.86 -28.99
CA LYS A 349 5.07 -25.61 -28.37
C LYS A 349 3.54 -25.49 -28.38
N LYS A 350 2.85 -26.64 -28.32
CA LYS A 350 1.40 -26.75 -28.30
C LYS A 350 0.94 -27.31 -26.96
N LEU A 351 -0.18 -26.79 -26.47
CA LEU A 351 -0.84 -27.35 -25.29
C LEU A 351 -1.24 -28.79 -25.56
N HIS A 352 -1.08 -29.67 -24.57
CA HIS A 352 -1.63 -31.01 -24.68
C HIS A 352 -3.16 -30.95 -24.74
N ARG A 353 -3.77 -31.93 -25.42
CA ARG A 353 -5.23 -32.00 -25.59
C ARG A 353 -5.96 -32.43 -24.33
N ASN A 354 -5.32 -33.27 -23.52
CA ASN A 354 -5.88 -33.83 -22.30
C ASN A 354 -5.41 -33.03 -21.08
N GLU A 355 -6.21 -33.06 -20.02
CA GLU A 355 -5.78 -32.51 -18.72
C GLU A 355 -4.77 -33.46 -18.06
N ARG A 356 -3.79 -32.89 -17.36
CA ARG A 356 -2.80 -33.63 -16.54
C ARG A 356 -3.24 -33.63 -15.07
N ALA A 357 -2.88 -34.68 -14.33
CA ALA A 357 -3.17 -34.73 -12.91
C ALA A 357 -2.28 -33.72 -12.15
N ALA A 358 -2.77 -33.22 -11.01
CA ALA A 358 -2.00 -32.28 -10.19
C ALA A 358 -0.65 -32.85 -9.72
N ALA A 359 -0.57 -34.18 -9.57
CA ALA A 359 0.64 -34.92 -9.20
C ALA A 359 1.69 -34.99 -10.33
N ASP A 360 1.28 -34.80 -11.58
CA ASP A 360 2.18 -34.85 -12.75
C ASP A 360 2.98 -33.55 -12.92
N ILE A 361 2.66 -32.52 -12.13
CA ILE A 361 3.29 -31.19 -12.21
C ILE A 361 4.40 -31.10 -11.18
N SER A 362 5.64 -31.05 -11.67
CA SER A 362 6.81 -30.92 -10.79
C SER A 362 6.77 -29.61 -9.99
N ILE A 363 7.37 -29.64 -8.79
CA ILE A 363 7.53 -28.43 -7.96
C ILE A 363 8.35 -27.37 -8.70
N GLU A 364 9.34 -27.75 -9.50
CA GLU A 364 10.10 -26.80 -10.31
C GLU A 364 9.24 -26.08 -11.33
N GLU A 365 8.38 -26.79 -12.07
CA GLU A 365 7.49 -26.16 -13.06
C GLU A 365 6.53 -25.17 -12.39
N ARG A 366 5.99 -25.52 -11.21
CA ARG A 366 5.16 -24.61 -10.41
C ARG A 366 5.92 -23.35 -10.00
N LYS A 367 7.17 -23.50 -9.55
CA LYS A 367 8.03 -22.36 -9.19
C LYS A 367 8.33 -21.47 -10.40
N ASP A 368 8.65 -22.06 -11.54
CA ASP A 368 8.90 -21.30 -12.78
C ASP A 368 7.65 -20.57 -13.25
N LEU A 369 6.47 -21.19 -13.16
CA LEU A 369 5.21 -20.53 -13.53
C LEU A 369 4.86 -19.38 -12.57
N ALA A 370 5.12 -19.55 -11.27
CA ALA A 370 4.97 -18.48 -10.28
C ALA A 370 5.88 -17.28 -10.60
N ARG A 371 7.16 -17.55 -10.90
CA ARG A 371 8.13 -16.53 -11.31
C ARG A 371 7.69 -15.81 -12.58
N GLU A 372 7.36 -16.55 -13.63
CA GLU A 372 6.93 -15.97 -14.91
C GLU A 372 5.62 -15.18 -14.80
N THR A 373 4.72 -15.58 -13.90
CA THR A 373 3.50 -14.82 -13.61
C THR A 373 3.84 -13.49 -12.97
N MET A 374 4.67 -13.49 -11.92
CA MET A 374 5.11 -12.26 -11.26
C MET A 374 5.87 -11.36 -12.23
N ARG A 375 6.75 -11.92 -13.07
CA ARG A 375 7.42 -11.18 -14.15
C ARG A 375 6.39 -10.48 -15.03
N ALA A 376 5.50 -11.25 -15.67
CA ALA A 376 4.55 -10.71 -16.63
C ALA A 376 3.66 -9.62 -16.02
N ALA A 377 3.23 -9.79 -14.76
CA ALA A 377 2.40 -8.82 -14.06
C ALA A 377 3.17 -7.55 -13.68
N PHE A 378 4.33 -7.67 -13.02
CA PHE A 378 5.07 -6.51 -12.53
C PHE A 378 5.82 -5.77 -13.64
N GLU A 379 6.28 -6.44 -14.69
CA GLU A 379 6.79 -5.73 -15.88
C GLU A 379 5.69 -4.92 -16.58
N HIS A 380 4.46 -5.42 -16.57
CA HIS A 380 3.31 -4.68 -17.10
C HIS A 380 3.12 -3.38 -16.32
N VAL A 381 3.15 -3.44 -14.99
CA VAL A 381 3.10 -2.26 -14.12
C VAL A 381 4.30 -1.34 -14.36
N ALA A 382 5.53 -1.87 -14.29
CA ALA A 382 6.76 -1.09 -14.40
C ALA A 382 6.88 -0.35 -15.75
N SER A 383 6.47 -0.97 -16.85
CA SER A 383 6.44 -0.31 -18.16
C SER A 383 5.49 0.89 -18.19
N ARG A 384 4.36 0.85 -17.45
CA ARG A 384 3.43 1.99 -17.37
C ARG A 384 3.94 3.08 -16.44
N VAL A 385 4.74 2.73 -15.43
CA VAL A 385 5.46 3.72 -14.63
C VAL A 385 6.42 4.51 -15.53
N VAL A 386 7.21 3.83 -16.37
CA VAL A 386 8.10 4.50 -17.35
C VAL A 386 7.29 5.40 -18.29
N LEU A 387 6.18 4.93 -18.86
CA LEU A 387 5.30 5.76 -19.70
C LEU A 387 4.73 6.97 -18.93
N GLY A 388 4.37 6.78 -17.66
CA GLY A 388 3.89 7.83 -16.78
C GLY A 388 4.96 8.91 -16.56
N LEU A 389 6.19 8.49 -16.23
CA LEU A 389 7.34 9.40 -16.08
C LEU A 389 7.62 10.18 -17.37
N GLN A 390 7.61 9.50 -18.53
CA GLN A 390 7.76 10.14 -19.84
C GLN A 390 6.67 11.19 -20.11
N SER A 391 5.42 10.91 -19.72
CA SER A 391 4.30 11.84 -19.91
C SER A 391 4.43 13.10 -19.06
N LEU A 392 5.16 13.03 -17.95
CA LEU A 392 5.37 14.14 -17.02
C LEU A 392 6.58 15.01 -17.34
N HIS A 393 7.47 14.60 -18.25
CA HIS A 393 8.68 15.36 -18.64
C HIS A 393 8.40 16.81 -19.07
N HIS A 394 7.20 17.10 -19.60
CA HIS A 394 6.81 18.45 -20.02
C HIS A 394 6.13 19.26 -18.93
N VAL A 395 5.76 18.63 -17.80
CA VAL A 395 4.95 19.21 -16.73
C VAL A 395 5.80 19.56 -15.51
N THR A 396 6.84 18.78 -15.22
CA THR A 396 7.74 18.99 -14.09
C THR A 396 9.19 18.77 -14.50
N THR A 397 10.09 19.62 -13.98
CA THR A 397 11.55 19.42 -14.08
C THR A 397 12.09 18.48 -13.01
N ALA A 398 11.35 18.27 -11.91
CA ALA A 398 11.71 17.33 -10.85
C ALA A 398 11.23 15.92 -11.22
N LYS A 399 12.12 14.92 -11.08
CA LYS A 399 11.78 13.51 -11.26
C LYS A 399 10.95 13.04 -10.07
N PRO A 400 9.70 12.60 -10.26
CA PRO A 400 8.87 12.19 -9.13
C PRO A 400 9.43 10.88 -8.56
N ALA A 401 9.54 10.82 -7.24
CA ALA A 401 9.81 9.59 -6.54
C ALA A 401 8.71 8.55 -6.83
N VAL A 402 9.08 7.27 -6.85
CA VAL A 402 8.14 6.17 -7.10
C VAL A 402 7.94 5.34 -5.85
N VAL A 403 6.69 5.22 -5.44
CA VAL A 403 6.29 4.45 -4.26
C VAL A 403 5.81 3.07 -4.70
N ILE A 404 6.40 2.01 -4.16
CA ILE A 404 5.99 0.62 -4.45
C ILE A 404 6.17 -0.29 -3.23
N ALA A 405 5.33 -1.32 -3.11
CA ALA A 405 5.45 -2.35 -2.08
C ALA A 405 5.77 -3.71 -2.71
N GLY A 406 6.51 -4.55 -1.97
CA GLY A 406 6.86 -5.92 -2.36
C GLY A 406 8.23 -6.06 -3.04
N GLY A 407 8.96 -7.13 -2.72
CA GLY A 407 10.36 -7.32 -3.12
C GLY A 407 10.52 -7.57 -4.62
N VAL A 408 9.79 -8.54 -5.18
CA VAL A 408 9.83 -8.82 -6.63
C VAL A 408 9.37 -7.60 -7.45
N ALA A 409 8.30 -6.93 -7.02
CA ALA A 409 7.75 -5.77 -7.70
C ALA A 409 8.74 -4.61 -7.73
N ALA A 410 9.38 -4.32 -6.58
CA ALA A 410 10.43 -3.33 -6.44
C ALA A 410 11.63 -3.62 -7.36
N ASN A 411 12.11 -4.86 -7.40
CA ASN A 411 13.25 -5.23 -8.22
C ASN A 411 12.99 -5.11 -9.72
N LEU A 412 11.83 -5.60 -10.19
CA LEU A 412 11.45 -5.49 -11.59
C LEU A 412 11.22 -4.03 -11.99
N LEU A 413 10.63 -3.22 -11.11
CA LEU A 413 10.49 -1.79 -11.33
C LEU A 413 11.85 -1.12 -11.46
N ALA A 414 12.74 -1.30 -10.48
CA ALA A 414 14.08 -0.70 -10.47
C ALA A 414 14.88 -1.10 -11.73
N SER A 415 14.86 -2.39 -12.08
CA SER A 415 15.50 -2.92 -13.30
C SER A 415 14.94 -2.26 -14.57
N THR A 416 13.62 -2.09 -14.64
CA THR A 416 12.95 -1.45 -15.78
C THR A 416 13.28 0.03 -15.87
N LEU A 417 13.30 0.75 -14.74
CA LEU A 417 13.67 2.16 -14.68
C LEU A 417 15.11 2.38 -15.15
N CYS A 418 16.07 1.62 -14.63
CA CYS A 418 17.47 1.70 -15.06
C CYS A 418 17.62 1.42 -16.56
N ALA A 419 16.93 0.39 -17.08
CA ALA A 419 16.96 0.05 -18.51
C ALA A 419 16.42 1.16 -19.43
N HIS A 420 15.57 2.05 -18.91
CA HIS A 420 14.96 3.14 -19.68
C HIS A 420 15.51 4.53 -19.33
N GLY A 421 16.67 4.61 -18.65
CA GLY A 421 17.35 5.88 -18.34
C GLY A 421 16.81 6.63 -17.12
N TYR A 422 16.07 5.94 -16.24
CA TYR A 422 15.52 6.45 -14.99
C TYR A 422 16.26 5.89 -13.76
N SER A 423 17.57 5.69 -13.87
CA SER A 423 18.39 5.05 -12.84
C SER A 423 18.50 5.85 -11.53
N ASP A 424 18.26 7.16 -11.60
CA ASP A 424 18.34 8.12 -10.51
C ASP A 424 16.98 8.42 -9.86
N VAL A 425 15.88 7.81 -10.33
CA VAL A 425 14.57 7.95 -9.69
C VAL A 425 14.60 7.31 -8.31
N GLU A 426 14.19 8.08 -7.30
CA GLU A 426 14.05 7.61 -5.91
C GLU A 426 12.87 6.64 -5.77
N LEU A 427 13.08 5.58 -5.00
CA LEU A 427 12.12 4.54 -4.70
C LEU A 427 11.82 4.53 -3.21
N HIS A 428 10.54 4.62 -2.86
CA HIS A 428 10.06 4.51 -1.47
C HIS A 428 9.29 3.21 -1.28
N PHE A 429 9.57 2.53 -0.18
CA PHE A 429 9.01 1.21 0.15
C PHE A 429 8.32 1.25 1.51
N PRO A 430 7.05 1.67 1.58
CA PRO A 430 6.30 1.62 2.83
C PRO A 430 6.25 0.19 3.38
N PRO A 431 6.36 -0.01 4.70
CA PRO A 431 6.22 -1.33 5.31
C PRO A 431 4.88 -1.97 4.94
N PRO A 432 4.82 -3.29 4.66
CA PRO A 432 3.59 -3.96 4.19
C PRO A 432 2.36 -3.72 5.06
N LYS A 433 2.53 -3.58 6.38
CA LYS A 433 1.45 -3.27 7.33
C LYS A 433 0.73 -1.93 7.07
N PHE A 434 1.39 -1.00 6.40
CA PHE A 434 0.83 0.31 6.03
C PHE A 434 0.38 0.37 4.56
N CYS A 435 0.67 -0.65 3.76
CA CYS A 435 0.23 -0.74 2.36
C CYS A 435 -1.18 -1.30 2.20
N THR A 436 -1.68 -2.03 3.20
CA THR A 436 -3.09 -2.47 3.27
C THR A 436 -3.95 -1.39 3.90
N ASP A 437 -5.27 -1.44 3.72
CA ASP A 437 -6.20 -0.51 4.34
C ASP A 437 -6.02 -0.44 5.87
N ASN A 438 -5.85 0.78 6.38
CA ASN A 438 -5.60 1.03 7.79
C ASN A 438 -6.01 2.47 8.18
N ALA A 439 -6.31 2.69 9.45
CA ALA A 439 -6.68 4.02 9.93
C ALA A 439 -5.48 4.96 10.09
N ALA A 440 -4.24 4.47 10.15
CA ALA A 440 -3.08 5.34 10.28
C ALA A 440 -2.90 6.23 9.03
N MET A 441 -3.03 5.67 7.83
CA MET A 441 -3.00 6.46 6.58
C MET A 441 -4.12 7.51 6.52
N ILE A 442 -5.30 7.18 7.06
CA ILE A 442 -6.44 8.11 7.14
C ILE A 442 -6.13 9.23 8.12
N GLY A 443 -5.56 8.92 9.27
CA GLY A 443 -5.13 9.92 10.24
C GLY A 443 -4.07 10.84 9.68
N TRP A 444 -3.08 10.31 8.95
CA TRP A 444 -2.02 11.12 8.35
C TRP A 444 -2.54 12.05 7.26
N ALA A 445 -3.33 11.54 6.32
CA ALA A 445 -3.97 12.39 5.30
C ALA A 445 -4.88 13.43 5.94
N GLY A 446 -5.63 13.05 6.98
CA GLY A 446 -6.43 13.97 7.79
C GLY A 446 -5.60 15.06 8.45
N LEU A 447 -4.40 14.74 8.98
CA LEU A 447 -3.47 15.70 9.56
C LEU A 447 -2.95 16.69 8.51
N GLU A 448 -2.47 16.22 7.36
CA GLU A 448 -2.02 17.11 6.28
C GLU A 448 -3.16 18.03 5.80
N MET A 449 -4.37 17.50 5.64
CA MET A 449 -5.55 18.29 5.25
C MET A 449 -5.95 19.31 6.32
N PHE A 450 -5.97 18.91 7.60
CA PHE A 450 -6.35 19.77 8.71
C PHE A 450 -5.36 20.93 8.90
N GLU A 451 -4.06 20.66 8.82
CA GLU A 451 -3.01 21.68 8.88
C GLU A 451 -3.08 22.66 7.70
N ALA A 452 -3.50 22.18 6.52
CA ALA A 452 -3.79 23.03 5.37
C ALA A 452 -5.12 23.80 5.49
N GLY A 453 -5.83 23.69 6.61
CA GLY A 453 -7.05 24.42 6.91
C GLY A 453 -8.35 23.77 6.44
N TYR A 454 -8.31 22.52 5.98
CA TYR A 454 -9.51 21.81 5.53
C TYR A 454 -10.24 21.14 6.70
N THR A 455 -11.56 21.37 6.76
CA THR A 455 -12.49 20.69 7.67
C THR A 455 -13.82 20.47 6.95
N ASP A 456 -14.61 19.50 7.41
CA ASP A 456 -15.91 19.17 6.85
C ASP A 456 -17.06 19.50 7.81
N PRO A 457 -18.21 19.97 7.29
CA PRO A 457 -19.41 20.12 8.10
C PRO A 457 -19.97 18.75 8.50
N LEU A 458 -20.65 18.68 9.65
CA LEU A 458 -21.28 17.44 10.13
C LEU A 458 -22.37 16.87 9.18
N SER A 459 -22.82 17.66 8.20
CA SER A 459 -23.78 17.25 7.17
C SER A 459 -23.18 16.41 6.03
N ILE A 460 -21.85 16.17 6.00
CA ILE A 460 -21.25 15.36 4.95
C ILE A 460 -21.81 13.94 4.92
N ARG A 461 -21.84 13.35 3.73
CA ARG A 461 -22.31 11.99 3.46
C ARG A 461 -21.18 11.18 2.84
N ALA A 462 -21.26 9.86 3.02
CA ALA A 462 -20.37 8.92 2.36
C ALA A 462 -20.52 8.98 0.84
N ILE A 463 -19.41 8.86 0.12
CA ILE A 463 -19.35 8.92 -1.33
C ILE A 463 -18.85 7.57 -1.83
N ARG A 464 -19.71 6.81 -2.50
CA ARG A 464 -19.36 5.47 -3.00
C ARG A 464 -18.28 5.54 -4.08
N LYS A 465 -18.45 6.46 -5.04
CA LYS A 465 -17.54 6.69 -6.15
C LYS A 465 -17.06 8.13 -6.08
N TRP A 466 -15.85 8.31 -5.57
CA TRP A 466 -15.21 9.61 -5.45
C TRP A 466 -13.99 9.62 -6.36
N PRO A 467 -14.03 10.33 -7.50
CA PRO A 467 -12.85 10.51 -8.33
C PRO A 467 -11.80 11.32 -7.60
N LEU A 468 -10.55 10.86 -7.63
CA LEU A 468 -9.45 11.52 -6.93
C LEU A 468 -9.16 12.93 -7.49
N SER A 469 -9.47 13.18 -8.76
CA SER A 469 -9.38 14.51 -9.39
C SER A 469 -10.43 15.51 -8.89
N GLU A 470 -11.48 15.02 -8.22
CA GLU A 470 -12.57 15.82 -7.66
C GLU A 470 -12.48 15.87 -6.12
N LEU A 471 -11.25 15.82 -5.58
CA LEU A 471 -11.01 15.75 -4.14
C LEU A 471 -11.73 16.86 -3.37
N LEU A 472 -11.59 18.13 -3.77
CA LEU A 472 -12.23 19.25 -3.06
C LEU A 472 -13.68 19.50 -3.48
N HIS A 473 -14.11 18.91 -4.59
CA HIS A 473 -15.42 19.14 -5.18
C HIS A 473 -16.11 17.80 -5.49
N PRO A 474 -16.40 17.00 -4.46
CA PRO A 474 -16.98 15.68 -4.66
C PRO A 474 -18.32 15.75 -5.41
N PRO A 475 -18.64 14.74 -6.22
CA PRO A 475 -19.92 14.67 -6.90
C PRO A 475 -21.07 14.70 -5.89
N ARG A 476 -22.12 15.47 -6.20
CA ARG A 476 -23.26 15.72 -5.28
C ARG A 476 -24.02 14.45 -4.91
N ASP A 477 -23.97 13.44 -5.77
CA ASP A 477 -24.58 12.13 -5.56
C ASP A 477 -23.60 11.02 -5.97
N GLY A 478 -23.19 10.21 -4.98
CA GLY A 478 -22.50 8.94 -5.18
C GLY A 478 -23.45 7.75 -5.13
#